data_AF-A0A165GF84-F1
#
_entry.id   AF-A0A165GF84-F1
#
_cell.length_a   1.000
_cell.length_b   1.000
_cell.length_c   1.000
_cell.angle_alpha   90.00
_cell.angle_beta   90.00
_cell.angle_gamma   90.00
#
_symmetry.space_group_name_H-M   'P 1'
#
loop_
_entity.id
_entity.type
_entity.pdbx_description
1 polymer ?
#
loop_
_entity_poly.entity_id
_entity_poly.type
_entity_poly.pdbx_seq_one_letter_code
_entity_poly.pdbx_strand_id
1 'polypeptide(L)'
;MSWTDVLHTISQMTPDVDPTEDYMTLKRTDELMRNRAATREKEIESVRSNLRNLARQFESAKVAATRPKGVPSETEHEARRIELEASKMAVAKSINDAEDLLSAREAEIMELNDEEKALNRTDATAEHELDSSTLKLELIRGMGFEPITDKDGRVKKVLVRSLLSNEIHSVSLDDGKSDEEHTQLLWQYATTQ
;
A
#
# COMPACT_ATOMS: atom_id res chain seq x y z
N MET A 1 -55.56 -23.87 -109.57
CA MET A 1 -56.02 -22.97 -108.49
C MET A 1 -56.52 -21.70 -109.15
N SER A 2 -57.83 -21.47 -109.11
CA SER A 2 -58.42 -20.26 -109.68
C SER A 2 -58.14 -19.07 -108.77
N TRP A 3 -57.83 -17.89 -109.33
CA TRP A 3 -57.62 -16.67 -108.56
C TRP A 3 -58.84 -16.27 -107.71
N THR A 4 -60.02 -16.75 -108.09
CA THR A 4 -61.27 -16.61 -107.31
C THR A 4 -61.28 -17.41 -106.01
N ASP A 5 -60.63 -18.58 -105.97
CA ASP A 5 -60.55 -19.41 -104.76
C ASP A 5 -59.67 -18.75 -103.70
N VAL A 6 -58.60 -18.08 -104.16
CA VAL A 6 -57.69 -17.28 -103.33
C VAL A 6 -58.40 -16.06 -102.75
N LEU A 7 -59.20 -15.35 -103.55
CA LEU A 7 -60.00 -14.23 -103.04
C LEU A 7 -61.07 -14.66 -102.03
N HIS A 8 -61.68 -15.82 -102.24
CA HIS A 8 -62.66 -16.38 -101.31
C HIS A 8 -62.03 -16.75 -99.97
N THR A 9 -60.85 -17.38 -99.98
CA THR A 9 -60.10 -17.71 -98.75
C THR A 9 -59.64 -16.45 -98.02
N ILE A 10 -59.13 -15.43 -98.73
CA ILE A 10 -58.77 -14.14 -98.12
C ILE A 10 -59.99 -13.47 -97.49
N SER A 11 -61.13 -13.45 -98.19
CA SER A 11 -62.38 -12.89 -97.68
C SER A 11 -62.90 -13.64 -96.45
N GLN A 12 -62.71 -14.97 -96.38
CA GLN A 12 -63.09 -15.78 -95.23
C GLN A 12 -62.19 -15.54 -94.02
N MET A 13 -60.91 -15.21 -94.23
CA MET A 13 -59.95 -14.92 -93.14
C MET A 13 -60.03 -13.47 -92.61
N THR A 14 -60.61 -12.55 -93.39
CA THR A 14 -60.70 -11.12 -93.02
C THR A 14 -61.48 -10.85 -91.71
N PRO A 15 -62.61 -11.52 -91.40
CA PRO A 15 -63.32 -11.31 -90.14
C PRO A 15 -62.65 -11.96 -88.91
N ASP A 16 -61.77 -12.94 -89.12
CA ASP A 16 -61.04 -13.62 -88.04
C ASP A 16 -59.81 -12.82 -87.57
N VAL A 17 -59.39 -11.81 -88.34
CA VAL A 17 -58.30 -10.89 -88.00
C VAL A 17 -58.92 -9.59 -87.50
N ASP A 18 -58.93 -9.37 -86.19
CA ASP A 18 -59.24 -8.06 -85.58
C ASP A 18 -57.94 -7.33 -85.19
N PRO A 19 -57.46 -6.38 -86.01
CA PRO A 19 -56.24 -5.63 -85.71
C PRO A 19 -56.33 -4.80 -84.43
N THR A 20 -57.55 -4.48 -83.98
CA THR A 20 -57.79 -3.69 -82.76
C THR A 20 -57.53 -4.53 -81.52
N GLU A 21 -58.00 -5.78 -81.51
CA GLU A 21 -57.76 -6.73 -80.43
C GLU A 21 -56.25 -7.06 -80.32
N ASP A 22 -55.59 -7.29 -81.45
CA ASP A 22 -54.15 -7.54 -81.51
C ASP A 22 -53.34 -6.33 -81.00
N TYR A 23 -53.72 -5.12 -81.40
CA TYR A 23 -53.08 -3.88 -80.91
C TYR A 23 -53.23 -3.72 -79.40
N MET A 24 -54.43 -3.97 -78.86
CA MET A 24 -54.69 -3.89 -77.42
C MET A 24 -53.92 -4.95 -76.64
N THR A 25 -53.78 -6.15 -77.21
CA THR A 25 -52.96 -7.22 -76.63
C THR A 25 -51.48 -6.84 -76.64
N LEU A 26 -50.96 -6.33 -77.76
CA LEU A 26 -49.58 -5.85 -77.85
C LEU A 26 -49.30 -4.74 -76.84
N LYS A 27 -50.19 -3.75 -76.73
CA LYS A 27 -50.05 -2.66 -75.75
C LYS A 27 -50.02 -3.19 -74.31
N ARG A 28 -50.92 -4.11 -73.96
CA ARG A 28 -50.91 -4.77 -72.63
C ARG A 28 -49.62 -5.54 -72.40
N THR A 29 -49.12 -6.26 -73.40
CA THR A 29 -47.86 -7.02 -73.27
C THR A 29 -46.67 -6.09 -73.07
N ASP A 30 -46.63 -4.95 -73.76
CA ASP A 30 -45.57 -3.94 -73.58
C ASP A 30 -45.60 -3.31 -72.19
N GLU A 31 -46.79 -2.95 -71.70
CA GLU A 31 -46.99 -2.47 -70.32
C GLU A 31 -46.54 -3.52 -69.28
N LEU A 32 -46.88 -4.79 -69.50
CA LEU A 32 -46.42 -5.89 -68.63
C LEU A 32 -44.91 -6.09 -68.69
N MET A 33 -44.29 -6.00 -69.87
CA MET A 33 -42.84 -6.10 -70.03
C MET A 33 -42.13 -4.94 -69.34
N ARG A 34 -42.63 -3.72 -69.50
CA ARG A 34 -42.10 -2.52 -68.84
C ARG A 34 -42.20 -2.62 -67.32
N ASN A 35 -43.34 -3.08 -66.81
CA ASN A 35 -43.52 -3.30 -65.38
C ASN A 35 -42.57 -4.37 -64.84
N ARG A 36 -42.42 -5.50 -65.56
CA ARG A 36 -41.46 -6.56 -65.19
C ARG A 36 -40.01 -6.09 -65.23
N ALA A 37 -39.64 -5.24 -66.19
CA ALA A 37 -38.31 -4.65 -66.24
C ALA A 37 -38.06 -3.75 -65.02
N ALA A 38 -39.04 -2.92 -64.67
CA ALA A 38 -38.95 -2.05 -63.50
C ALA A 38 -38.88 -2.81 -62.17
N THR A 39 -39.60 -3.94 -62.02
CA THR A 39 -39.50 -4.77 -60.82
C THR A 39 -38.15 -5.47 -60.73
N ARG A 40 -37.65 -6.02 -61.84
CA ARG A 40 -36.31 -6.63 -61.90
C ARG A 40 -35.20 -5.65 -61.54
N GLU A 41 -35.27 -4.41 -62.03
CA GLU A 41 -34.29 -3.38 -61.70
C GLU A 41 -34.28 -3.07 -60.19
N LYS A 42 -35.47 -2.97 -59.58
CA LYS A 42 -35.61 -2.77 -58.12
C LYS A 42 -35.08 -3.96 -57.32
N GLU A 43 -35.33 -5.18 -57.76
CA GLU A 43 -34.82 -6.39 -57.12
C GLU A 43 -33.29 -6.44 -57.20
N ILE A 44 -32.70 -6.13 -58.36
CA ILE A 44 -31.25 -6.08 -58.55
C ILE A 44 -30.63 -5.03 -57.63
N GLU A 45 -31.22 -3.83 -57.54
CA GLU A 45 -30.68 -2.79 -56.66
C GLU A 45 -30.84 -3.15 -55.18
N SER A 46 -31.94 -3.79 -54.79
CA SER A 46 -32.13 -4.32 -53.44
C SER A 46 -31.07 -5.37 -53.09
N VAL A 47 -30.82 -6.33 -53.98
CA VAL A 47 -29.79 -7.36 -53.79
C VAL A 47 -28.39 -6.74 -53.71
N ARG A 48 -28.08 -5.76 -54.56
CA ARG A 48 -26.79 -5.04 -54.52
C ARG A 48 -26.60 -4.27 -53.21
N SER A 49 -27.64 -3.59 -52.74
CA SER A 49 -27.64 -2.90 -51.44
C SER A 49 -27.40 -3.88 -50.30
N ASN A 50 -28.11 -5.00 -50.28
CA ASN A 50 -27.95 -6.06 -49.29
C ASN A 50 -26.54 -6.65 -49.30
N LEU A 51 -25.98 -6.91 -50.48
CA LEU A 51 -24.62 -7.41 -50.63
C LEU A 51 -23.58 -6.42 -50.08
N ARG A 52 -23.73 -5.12 -50.39
CA ARG A 52 -22.85 -4.08 -49.83
C ARG A 52 -22.94 -4.00 -48.31
N ASN A 53 -24.14 -4.11 -47.75
CA ASN A 53 -24.34 -4.09 -46.30
C ASN A 53 -23.70 -5.32 -45.64
N LEU A 54 -23.89 -6.51 -46.22
CA LEU A 54 -23.29 -7.74 -45.72
C LEU A 54 -21.76 -7.70 -45.83
N ALA A 55 -21.20 -7.17 -46.92
CA ALA A 55 -19.76 -7.00 -47.07
C ALA A 55 -19.17 -6.05 -46.00
N ARG A 56 -19.88 -4.95 -45.67
CA ARG A 56 -19.47 -4.05 -44.58
C ARG A 56 -19.51 -4.75 -43.22
N GLN A 57 -20.56 -5.52 -42.95
CA GLN A 57 -20.68 -6.32 -41.72
C GLN A 57 -19.60 -7.40 -41.64
N PHE A 58 -19.25 -8.02 -42.77
CA PHE A 58 -18.18 -9.00 -42.83
C PHE A 58 -16.83 -8.37 -42.52
N GLU A 59 -16.49 -7.22 -43.11
CA GLU A 59 -15.23 -6.54 -42.81
C GLU A 59 -15.19 -6.05 -41.35
N SER A 60 -16.29 -5.54 -40.81
CA SER A 60 -16.32 -5.16 -39.38
C SER A 60 -16.18 -6.38 -38.47
N ALA A 61 -16.83 -7.49 -38.77
CA ALA A 61 -16.69 -8.75 -38.03
C ALA A 61 -15.27 -9.32 -38.15
N LYS A 62 -14.64 -9.21 -39.32
CA LYS A 62 -13.25 -9.63 -39.54
C LYS A 62 -12.28 -8.79 -38.71
N VAL A 63 -12.45 -7.47 -38.68
CA VAL A 63 -11.66 -6.57 -37.83
C VAL A 63 -11.87 -6.89 -36.34
N ALA A 64 -13.11 -7.19 -35.94
CA ALA A 64 -13.41 -7.57 -34.56
C ALA A 64 -12.86 -8.97 -34.18
N ALA A 65 -12.84 -9.91 -35.12
CA ALA A 65 -12.32 -11.27 -34.94
C ALA A 65 -10.78 -11.30 -34.95
N THR A 66 -10.12 -10.37 -35.64
CA THR A 66 -8.68 -10.22 -35.54
C THR A 66 -8.30 -9.59 -34.21
N ARG A 67 -7.37 -10.22 -33.49
CA ARG A 67 -6.79 -9.69 -32.25
C ARG A 67 -6.28 -8.26 -32.49
N PRO A 68 -6.69 -7.25 -31.70
CA PRO A 68 -6.21 -5.89 -31.87
C PRO A 68 -4.68 -5.84 -31.76
N LYS A 69 -4.02 -5.04 -32.60
CA LYS A 69 -2.55 -4.93 -32.67
C LYS A 69 -1.86 -4.47 -31.37
N GLY A 70 -2.62 -4.07 -30.36
CA GLY A 70 -2.11 -3.64 -29.04
C GLY A 70 -2.27 -4.70 -27.94
N VAL A 71 -2.91 -5.83 -28.20
CA VAL A 71 -3.01 -6.92 -27.22
C VAL A 71 -1.77 -7.80 -27.36
N PRO A 72 -0.98 -8.03 -26.29
CA PRO A 72 0.20 -8.89 -26.32
C PRO A 72 -0.11 -10.22 -26.98
N SER A 73 0.86 -10.83 -27.66
CA SER A 73 0.67 -12.19 -28.20
C SER A 73 0.34 -13.18 -27.07
N GLU A 74 -0.22 -14.35 -27.39
CA GLU A 74 -0.56 -15.35 -26.37
C GLU A 74 0.68 -15.76 -25.55
N THR A 75 1.83 -15.89 -26.22
CA THR A 75 3.12 -16.18 -25.60
C THR A 75 3.63 -15.03 -24.72
N GLU A 76 3.51 -13.78 -25.16
CA GLU A 76 3.86 -12.61 -24.34
C GLU A 76 2.96 -12.48 -23.11
N HIS A 77 1.67 -12.76 -23.26
CA HIS A 77 0.73 -12.76 -22.14
C HIS A 77 1.08 -13.85 -21.12
N GLU A 78 1.40 -15.06 -21.59
CA GLU A 78 1.80 -16.16 -20.71
C GLU A 78 3.12 -15.87 -19.99
N ALA A 79 4.12 -15.35 -20.70
CA ALA A 79 5.38 -14.89 -20.10
C ALA A 79 5.14 -13.85 -19.00
N ARG A 80 4.29 -12.85 -19.27
CA ARG A 80 3.92 -11.82 -18.29
C ARG A 80 3.15 -12.39 -17.09
N ARG A 81 2.31 -13.41 -17.31
CA ARG A 81 1.60 -14.10 -16.23
C ARG A 81 2.56 -14.82 -15.31
N ILE A 82 3.54 -15.53 -15.88
CA ILE A 82 4.58 -16.24 -15.12
C ILE A 82 5.44 -15.25 -14.32
N GLU A 83 5.85 -14.13 -14.94
CA GLU A 83 6.61 -13.08 -14.26
C GLU A 83 5.83 -12.49 -13.06
N LEU A 84 4.53 -12.22 -13.26
CA LEU A 84 3.67 -11.70 -12.20
C LEU A 84 3.48 -12.73 -11.07
N GLU A 85 3.37 -14.01 -11.40
CA GLU A 85 3.27 -15.08 -10.42
C GLU A 85 4.55 -15.22 -9.59
N ALA A 86 5.72 -15.17 -10.24
CA ALA A 86 7.00 -15.16 -9.55
C ALA A 86 7.14 -13.93 -8.62
N SER A 87 6.71 -12.75 -9.08
CA SER A 87 6.71 -11.53 -8.26
C SER A 87 5.79 -11.67 -7.04
N LYS A 88 4.59 -12.25 -7.20
CA LYS A 88 3.68 -12.51 -6.08
C LYS A 88 4.29 -13.44 -5.04
N MET A 89 4.94 -14.53 -5.48
CA MET A 89 5.60 -15.46 -4.57
C MET A 89 6.76 -14.78 -3.82
N ALA A 90 7.55 -13.94 -4.50
CA ALA A 90 8.64 -13.19 -3.88
C ALA A 90 8.13 -12.20 -2.82
N VAL A 91 7.05 -11.48 -3.10
CA VAL A 91 6.42 -10.56 -2.13
C VAL A 91 5.85 -11.32 -0.95
N ALA A 92 5.14 -12.44 -1.18
CA ALA A 92 4.61 -13.27 -0.10
C ALA A 92 5.73 -13.79 0.82
N LYS A 93 6.85 -14.24 0.25
CA LYS A 93 8.02 -14.63 1.03
C LYS A 93 8.58 -13.46 1.84
N SER A 94 8.76 -12.30 1.22
CA SER A 94 9.25 -11.11 1.91
C SER A 94 8.33 -10.65 3.06
N ILE A 95 7.02 -10.87 2.92
CA ILE A 95 6.05 -10.59 4.00
C ILE A 95 6.28 -11.57 5.15
N ASN A 96 6.34 -12.88 4.87
CA ASN A 96 6.59 -13.87 5.91
C ASN A 96 7.93 -13.64 6.63
N ASP A 97 9.00 -13.37 5.88
CA ASP A 97 10.32 -13.07 6.47
C ASP A 97 10.26 -11.82 7.38
N ALA A 98 9.44 -10.82 7.03
CA ALA A 98 9.24 -9.63 7.85
C ALA A 98 8.35 -9.89 9.08
N GLU A 99 7.33 -10.72 8.96
CA GLU A 99 6.47 -11.15 10.07
C GLU A 99 7.25 -11.98 11.09
N ASP A 100 8.12 -12.89 10.64
CA ASP A 100 9.00 -13.68 11.51
C ASP A 100 9.97 -12.76 12.30
N LEU A 101 10.55 -11.77 11.63
CA LEU A 101 11.41 -10.77 12.28
C LEU A 101 10.63 -9.92 13.28
N LEU A 102 9.39 -9.51 12.94
CA LEU A 102 8.54 -8.76 13.85
C LEU A 102 8.21 -9.58 15.10
N SER A 103 7.81 -10.84 14.93
CA SER A 103 7.51 -11.75 16.04
C SER A 103 8.71 -11.95 16.96
N ALA A 104 9.92 -12.08 16.40
CA ALA A 104 11.14 -12.18 17.19
C ALA A 104 11.41 -10.92 18.01
N ARG A 105 11.20 -9.73 17.43
CA ARG A 105 11.38 -8.45 18.14
C ARG A 105 10.31 -8.21 19.20
N GLU A 106 9.07 -8.60 18.94
CA GLU A 106 8.00 -8.52 19.93
C GLU A 106 8.28 -9.42 21.13
N ALA A 107 8.82 -10.63 20.90
CA ALA A 107 9.25 -11.53 21.97
C ALA A 107 10.40 -10.93 22.79
N GLU A 108 11.41 -10.34 22.14
CA GLU A 108 12.53 -9.65 22.80
C GLU A 108 12.05 -8.46 23.63
N ILE A 109 11.13 -7.64 23.10
CA ILE A 109 10.53 -6.52 23.83
C ILE A 109 9.75 -7.03 25.05
N MET A 110 9.03 -8.14 24.93
CA MET A 110 8.31 -8.73 26.06
C MET A 110 9.27 -9.19 27.15
N GLU A 111 10.35 -9.87 26.79
CA GLU A 111 11.39 -10.32 27.73
C GLU A 111 12.07 -9.15 28.45
N LEU A 112 12.49 -8.12 27.71
CA LEU A 112 13.11 -6.92 28.28
C LEU A 112 12.16 -6.15 29.18
N ASN A 113 10.87 -6.05 28.83
CA ASN A 113 9.87 -5.42 29.69
C ASN A 113 9.65 -6.20 30.99
N ASP A 114 9.72 -7.52 30.95
CA ASP A 114 9.59 -8.35 32.14
C ASP A 114 10.84 -8.26 33.03
N GLU A 115 12.03 -8.19 32.45
CA GLU A 115 13.29 -7.90 33.17
C GLU A 115 13.26 -6.50 33.81
N GLU A 116 12.82 -5.47 33.08
CA GLU A 116 12.67 -4.11 33.60
C GLU A 116 11.72 -4.08 34.80
N LYS A 117 10.57 -4.76 34.71
CA LYS A 117 9.63 -4.88 35.84
C LYS A 117 10.24 -5.63 37.02
N ALA A 118 11.06 -6.65 36.78
CA ALA A 118 11.76 -7.38 37.84
C ALA A 118 12.80 -6.50 38.54
N LEU A 119 13.58 -5.73 37.78
CA LEU A 119 14.54 -4.76 38.31
C LEU A 119 13.83 -3.65 39.09
N ASN A 120 12.75 -3.07 38.56
CA ASN A 120 11.98 -2.03 39.24
C ASN A 120 11.32 -2.52 40.55
N ARG A 121 11.05 -3.81 40.69
CA ARG A 121 10.57 -4.41 41.96
C ARG A 121 11.69 -4.62 42.97
N THR A 122 12.91 -4.80 42.49
CA THR A 122 14.09 -4.98 43.34
C THR A 122 14.56 -3.61 43.79
N ASP A 123 14.00 -3.12 44.90
CA ASP A 123 14.49 -1.89 45.51
C ASP A 123 15.89 -2.13 46.10
N ALA A 124 16.91 -1.75 45.34
CA ALA A 124 18.31 -1.84 45.75
C ALA A 124 18.61 -1.06 47.04
N THR A 125 17.75 -0.11 47.44
CA THR A 125 17.88 0.60 48.72
C THR A 125 17.30 -0.15 49.91
N ALA A 126 16.47 -1.17 49.67
CA ALA A 126 15.91 -2.02 50.73
C ALA A 126 16.81 -3.22 51.08
N GLU A 127 17.57 -3.78 50.11
CA GLU A 127 18.50 -4.90 50.36
C GLU A 127 19.76 -4.49 51.13
N HIS A 128 20.13 -3.21 51.06
CA HIS A 128 21.21 -2.65 51.84
C HIS A 128 20.58 -1.77 52.93
N GLU A 129 20.41 -2.30 54.14
CA GLU A 129 20.48 -1.50 55.36
C GLU A 129 21.91 -0.94 55.48
N LEU A 130 22.31 -0.09 54.53
CA LEU A 130 23.49 0.75 54.67
C LEU A 130 23.20 1.58 55.89
N ASP A 131 23.89 1.26 56.99
CA ASP A 131 23.83 2.01 58.22
C ASP A 131 24.10 3.47 57.87
N SER A 132 23.02 4.25 57.79
CA SER A 132 23.08 5.63 57.32
C SER A 132 24.02 6.47 58.19
N SER A 133 24.26 6.03 59.43
CA SER A 133 25.24 6.63 60.31
C SER A 133 26.67 6.36 59.84
N THR A 134 27.00 5.15 59.39
CA THR A 134 28.31 4.82 58.82
C THR A 134 28.61 5.63 57.55
N LEU A 135 27.66 5.75 56.61
CA LEU A 135 27.85 6.59 55.41
C LEU A 135 27.98 8.07 55.74
N LYS A 136 27.17 8.58 56.68
CA LYS A 136 27.29 9.97 57.15
C LYS A 136 28.65 10.21 57.82
N LEU A 137 29.12 9.26 58.62
CA LEU A 137 30.42 9.34 59.28
C LEU A 137 31.57 9.29 58.26
N GLU A 138 31.48 8.46 57.23
CA GLU A 138 32.48 8.41 56.16
C GLU A 138 32.50 9.69 55.33
N LEU A 139 31.32 10.25 55.00
CA LEU A 139 31.20 11.54 54.32
C LEU A 139 31.80 12.68 55.16
N ILE A 140 31.46 12.74 56.45
CA ILE A 140 32.00 13.74 57.39
C ILE A 140 33.52 13.60 57.51
N ARG A 141 34.05 12.38 57.57
CA ARG A 141 35.50 12.11 57.56
C ARG A 141 36.16 12.51 56.25
N GLY A 142 35.51 12.26 55.11
CA GLY A 142 35.96 12.67 53.78
C GLY A 142 36.01 14.20 53.60
N MET A 143 35.14 14.92 54.29
CA MET A 143 35.17 16.40 54.36
C MET A 143 36.26 16.95 55.28
N GLY A 144 37.04 16.09 55.94
CA GLY A 144 38.14 16.48 56.83
C GLY A 144 37.76 16.63 58.30
N PHE A 145 36.54 16.27 58.70
CA PHE A 145 36.10 16.29 60.09
C PHE A 145 36.25 14.89 60.71
N GLU A 146 37.16 14.75 61.66
CA GLU A 146 37.41 13.49 62.35
C GLU A 146 36.98 13.60 63.82
N PRO A 147 35.80 13.06 64.20
CA PRO A 147 35.34 13.06 65.58
C PRO A 147 36.12 12.01 66.40
N ILE A 148 36.73 12.45 67.50
CA ILE A 148 37.37 11.59 68.50
C ILE A 148 36.36 11.32 69.61
N THR A 149 36.00 10.05 69.75
CA THR A 149 35.13 9.56 70.82
C THR A 149 35.95 9.14 72.05
N ASP A 150 35.37 9.37 73.22
CA ASP A 150 35.91 8.83 74.47
C ASP A 150 35.45 7.39 74.70
N LYS A 151 35.97 6.74 75.75
CA LYS A 151 35.66 5.36 76.16
C LYS A 151 34.15 5.09 76.38
N ASP A 152 33.37 6.14 76.62
CA ASP A 152 31.90 6.09 76.80
C ASP A 152 31.12 6.36 75.50
N GLY A 153 31.79 6.44 74.33
CA GLY A 153 31.16 6.63 73.02
C GLY A 153 30.68 8.06 72.72
N ARG A 154 30.96 9.03 73.59
CA ARG A 154 30.63 10.45 73.37
C ARG A 154 31.77 11.17 72.64
N VAL A 155 31.43 12.03 71.68
CA VAL A 155 32.40 12.84 70.94
C VAL A 155 32.87 13.97 71.86
N LYS A 156 34.13 13.94 72.28
CA LYS A 156 34.72 14.99 73.13
C LYS A 156 35.47 16.05 72.33
N LYS A 157 35.99 15.66 71.18
CA LYS A 157 36.89 16.48 70.38
C LYS A 157 36.69 16.17 68.91
N VAL A 158 36.75 17.21 68.07
CA VAL A 158 36.73 17.06 66.61
C VAL A 158 38.03 17.61 66.07
N LEU A 159 38.70 16.81 65.24
CA LEU A 159 39.81 17.27 64.44
C LEU A 159 39.27 17.77 63.11
N VAL A 160 39.67 18.96 62.71
CA VAL A 160 39.34 19.55 61.42
C VAL A 160 40.62 19.63 60.61
N ARG A 161 40.68 18.87 59.53
CA ARG A 161 41.74 18.94 58.54
C ARG A 161 41.32 19.94 57.46
N SER A 162 42.07 21.04 57.34
CA SER A 162 41.84 21.98 56.24
C SER A 162 42.25 21.34 54.92
N LEU A 163 41.35 21.37 53.93
CA LEU A 163 41.58 20.80 52.60
C LEU A 163 42.63 21.58 51.80
N LEU A 164 42.89 22.84 52.16
CA LEU A 164 43.77 23.75 51.43
C LEU A 164 45.16 23.87 52.07
N SER A 165 45.24 23.97 53.39
CA SER A 165 46.52 24.18 54.11
C SER A 165 47.13 22.90 54.69
N ASN A 166 46.42 21.76 54.65
CA ASN A 166 46.81 20.49 55.27
C ASN A 166 47.12 20.62 56.79
N GLU A 167 46.66 21.70 57.42
CA GLU A 167 46.76 21.90 58.87
C GLU A 167 45.64 21.15 59.58
N ILE A 168 45.94 20.66 60.79
CA ILE A 168 45.00 19.92 61.64
C ILE A 168 44.67 20.79 62.85
N HIS A 169 43.46 21.32 62.89
CA HIS A 169 42.93 22.06 64.03
C HIS A 169 42.14 21.12 64.94
N SER A 170 42.19 21.38 66.24
CA SER A 170 41.65 20.49 67.25
C SER A 170 40.65 21.28 68.09
N VAL A 171 39.36 20.99 67.96
CA VAL A 171 38.28 21.70 68.66
C VAL A 171 37.68 20.79 69.72
N SER A 172 37.78 21.18 70.99
CA SER A 172 37.14 20.50 72.11
C SER A 172 35.68 20.95 72.23
N LEU A 173 34.75 20.02 72.43
CA LEU A 173 33.31 20.31 72.56
C LEU A 173 32.88 20.52 74.02
N ASP A 174 33.78 20.29 74.98
CA ASP A 174 33.53 20.43 76.43
C ASP A 174 33.72 21.88 76.95
N ASP A 175 33.92 22.86 76.05
CA ASP A 175 34.31 24.24 76.40
C ASP A 175 33.12 25.16 76.78
N GLY A 176 31.90 24.61 76.93
CA GLY A 176 30.71 25.35 77.39
C GLY A 176 30.12 26.37 76.40
N LYS A 177 30.57 26.36 75.14
CA LYS A 177 30.06 27.21 74.04
C LYS A 177 28.76 26.65 73.46
N SER A 178 27.99 27.52 72.80
CA SER A 178 26.76 27.12 72.10
C SER A 178 27.07 26.24 70.88
N ASP A 179 26.14 25.35 70.52
CA ASP A 179 26.24 24.50 69.32
C ASP A 179 26.43 25.32 68.03
N GLU A 180 25.85 26.53 67.97
CA GLU A 180 26.01 27.46 66.86
C GLU A 180 27.44 28.00 66.75
N GLU A 181 28.06 28.33 67.89
CA GLU A 181 29.44 28.83 67.96
C GLU A 181 30.44 27.73 67.60
N HIS A 182 30.20 26.48 68.03
CA HIS A 182 30.99 25.33 67.62
C HIS A 182 30.87 25.07 66.11
N THR A 183 29.66 25.14 65.56
CA THR A 183 29.42 24.94 64.12
C THR A 183 30.16 26.00 63.30
N GLN A 184 30.10 27.27 63.72
CA GLN A 184 30.80 28.35 63.04
C GLN A 184 32.32 28.18 63.11
N LEU A 185 32.88 27.79 64.26
CA LEU A 185 34.30 27.52 64.43
C LEU A 185 34.78 26.34 63.56
N LEU A 186 34.02 25.24 63.53
CA LEU A 186 34.34 24.07 62.73
C LEU A 186 34.38 24.41 61.23
N TRP A 187 33.38 25.13 60.74
CA TRP A 187 33.35 25.59 59.35
C TRP A 187 34.42 26.62 59.04
N GLN A 188 34.73 27.51 59.98
CA GLN A 188 35.82 28.46 59.82
C GLN A 188 37.14 27.70 59.62
N TYR A 189 37.49 26.74 60.47
CA TYR A 189 38.72 25.94 60.33
C TYR A 189 38.75 25.05 59.08
N ALA A 190 37.59 24.61 58.59
CA ALA A 190 37.51 23.82 57.37
C ALA A 190 37.64 24.66 56.08
N THR A 191 37.28 25.94 56.13
CA THR A 191 37.25 26.84 54.98
C THR A 191 38.32 27.93 55.00
N THR A 192 39.05 28.10 56.11
CA THR A 192 40.10 29.11 56.20
C THR A 192 41.30 28.72 55.34
N GLN A 193 41.66 29.70 54.51
CA GLN A 193 42.78 29.76 53.59
C GLN A 193 44.12 29.72 54.32
#